data_AF-A0A077P3G9-F1
#
_entry.id   AF-A0A077P3G9-F1
#
_cell.length_a   1.000
_cell.length_b   1.000
_cell.length_c   1.000
_cell.angle_alpha   90.00
_cell.angle_beta   90.00
_cell.angle_gamma   90.00
#
_symmetry.space_group_name_H-M   'P 1'
#
loop_
_entity.id
_entity.type
_entity.pdbx_description
1 polymer ?
#
loop_
_entity_poly.entity_id
_entity_poly.type
_entity_poly.pdbx_seq_one_letter_code
_entity_poly.pdbx_strand_id
1 'polypeptide(L)' 'MLPDGAIKIMTYHREHTNAPEFAKNVRQGYSDGDLIDIPAGRSISVRVQMPEDSIWNQKQVVTSDPQQEHSATSTVNK' A
#
# COMPACT_ATOMS: atom_id res chain seq x y z
N MET A 1 -2.16 10.16 -0.16
CA MET A 1 -2.77 9.58 1.04
C MET A 1 -4.12 10.25 1.20
N LEU A 2 -5.18 9.47 1.36
CA LEU A 2 -6.48 10.01 1.74
C LEU A 2 -6.39 10.53 3.19
N PRO A 3 -7.30 11.41 3.63
CA PRO A 3 -7.26 12.00 4.98
C PRO A 3 -7.30 10.97 6.12
N ASP A 4 -7.83 9.78 5.85
CA ASP A 4 -7.91 8.62 6.74
C ASP A 4 -6.64 7.75 6.74
N GLY A 5 -5.60 8.14 5.98
CA GLY A 5 -4.37 7.36 5.81
C GLY A 5 -4.46 6.26 4.75
N ALA A 6 -5.58 6.11 4.03
CA ALA A 6 -5.70 5.12 2.98
C ALA A 6 -4.87 5.47 1.74
N ILE A 7 -4.35 4.44 1.07
CA ILE A 7 -3.63 4.55 -0.21
C ILE A 7 -4.60 4.20 -1.34
N LYS A 8 -4.88 5.17 -2.20
CA LYS A 8 -5.64 4.94 -3.43
C LYS A 8 -4.69 4.64 -4.58
N ILE A 9 -4.81 3.46 -5.17
CA ILE A 9 -4.08 3.06 -6.38
C ILE A 9 -5.05 3.13 -7.54
N MET A 10 -4.63 3.74 -8.64
CA MET A 10 -5.42 3.85 -9.87
C MET A 10 -4.58 3.34 -11.03
N THR A 11 -5.17 2.46 -11.83
CA THR A 11 -4.57 1.88 -13.03
C THR A 11 -5.30 2.41 -14.25
N TYR A 12 -4.52 2.76 -15.28
CA TYR A 12 -5.02 3.43 -16.47
C TYR A 12 -4.58 2.68 -17.73
N HIS A 13 -5.44 2.64 -18.73
CA HIS A 13 -5.15 2.08 -20.03
C HIS A 13 -4.11 2.96 -20.75
N ARG A 14 -3.19 2.30 -21.45
CA ARG A 14 -2.17 2.96 -22.28
C ARG A 14 -2.11 2.30 -23.64
N GLU A 15 -2.33 3.08 -24.69
CA GLU A 15 -2.39 2.57 -26.07
C GLU A 15 -1.01 2.53 -26.75
N HIS A 16 -0.08 3.37 -26.30
CA HIS A 16 1.24 3.54 -26.91
C HIS A 16 1.16 3.87 -28.41
N THR A 17 0.53 5.01 -28.75
CA THR A 17 0.29 5.44 -30.15
C THR A 17 1.54 5.51 -31.04
N ASN A 18 2.72 5.70 -30.43
CA ASN A 18 4.01 5.71 -31.12
C ASN A 18 4.59 4.32 -31.44
N ALA A 19 3.96 3.24 -30.94
CA ALA A 19 4.37 1.87 -31.24
C ALA A 19 3.87 1.43 -32.63
N PRO A 20 4.52 0.42 -33.26
CA PRO A 20 4.01 -0.23 -34.47
C PRO A 20 2.58 -0.74 -34.26
N GLU A 21 1.77 -0.76 -35.32
CA GLU A 21 0.33 -1.03 -35.23
C GLU A 21 -0.01 -2.36 -34.54
N PHE A 22 0.77 -3.41 -34.77
CA PHE A 22 0.58 -4.72 -34.11
C PHE A 22 0.91 -4.72 -32.61
N ALA A 23 1.69 -3.75 -32.14
CA ALA A 23 2.15 -3.61 -30.76
C ALA A 23 1.43 -2.51 -30.00
N LYS A 24 0.55 -1.74 -30.66
CA LYS A 24 -0.33 -0.80 -29.99
C LYS A 24 -1.29 -1.59 -29.11
N ASN A 25 -1.35 -1.22 -27.85
CA ASN A 25 -2.23 -1.87 -26.89
C ASN A 25 -3.63 -1.27 -26.99
N VAL A 26 -4.27 -1.40 -28.15
CA VAL A 26 -5.64 -0.91 -28.38
C VAL A 26 -6.62 -1.94 -27.84
N ARG A 27 -7.51 -1.51 -26.95
CA ARG A 27 -8.55 -2.37 -26.36
C ARG A 27 -9.93 -1.77 -26.61
N GLN A 28 -10.84 -2.56 -27.19
CA GLN A 28 -12.21 -2.11 -27.43
C GLN A 28 -12.89 -1.67 -26.12
N GLY A 29 -13.50 -0.48 -26.15
CA GLY A 29 -14.20 0.11 -25.01
C GLY A 29 -13.31 0.88 -24.04
N TYR A 30 -12.02 1.08 -24.37
CA TYR A 30 -11.08 1.89 -23.58
C TYR A 30 -10.31 2.84 -24.50
N SER A 31 -10.05 4.03 -24.01
CA SER A 31 -9.19 5.06 -24.60
C SER A 31 -7.92 5.23 -23.77
N ASP A 32 -6.86 5.80 -24.35
CA ASP A 32 -5.65 6.16 -23.58
C ASP A 32 -6.00 7.04 -22.37
N GLY A 33 -5.60 6.58 -21.18
CA GLY A 33 -5.88 7.27 -19.93
C GLY A 33 -7.20 6.87 -19.24
N ASP A 34 -8.01 5.98 -19.81
CA ASP A 34 -9.20 5.47 -19.13
C ASP A 34 -8.83 4.57 -17.95
N LEU A 35 -9.63 4.61 -16.88
CA LEU A 35 -9.46 3.69 -15.74
C LEU A 35 -9.71 2.25 -16.19
N ILE A 36 -8.84 1.33 -15.77
CA ILE A 36 -8.96 -0.09 -16.11
C ILE A 36 -8.46 -0.98 -14.98
N ASP A 37 -9.05 -2.16 -14.85
CA ASP A 37 -8.64 -3.16 -13.85
C ASP A 37 -7.30 -3.83 -14.20
N ILE A 38 -6.67 -4.40 -13.16
CA ILE A 38 -5.47 -5.21 -13.30
C ILE A 38 -5.85 -6.54 -13.97
N PRO A 39 -5.18 -6.96 -15.07
CA PRO A 39 -5.48 -8.22 -15.73
C PRO A 39 -5.28 -9.44 -14.82
N ALA A 40 -6.07 -10.49 -15.06
CA ALA A 40 -5.94 -11.74 -14.33
C ALA A 40 -4.51 -12.31 -14.40
N GLY A 41 -4.03 -12.84 -13.27
CA GLY A 41 -2.67 -13.39 -13.16
C GLY A 41 -1.58 -12.32 -13.02
N ARG A 42 -1.92 -11.05 -12.78
CA ARG A 42 -0.97 -9.98 -12.49
C ARG A 42 -1.17 -9.45 -11.07
N SER A 43 -0.10 -8.95 -10.47
CA SER A 43 -0.10 -8.37 -9.13
C SER A 43 0.73 -7.10 -9.09
N ILE A 44 0.43 -6.23 -8.12
CA ILE A 44 1.20 -5.03 -7.83
C ILE A 44 1.72 -5.15 -6.40
N SER A 45 3.03 -5.03 -6.23
CA SER A 45 3.68 -4.97 -4.91
C SER A 45 3.97 -3.53 -4.55
N VAL A 46 3.43 -3.07 -3.43
CA VAL A 46 3.65 -1.70 -2.93
C VAL A 46 4.50 -1.75 -1.68
N ARG A 47 5.59 -0.99 -1.66
CA ARG A 47 6.41 -0.77 -0.47
C ARG A 47 6.12 0.62 0.07
N VAL A 48 5.83 0.70 1.36
CA VAL A 48 5.57 1.96 2.06
C VAL A 48 6.62 2.11 3.16
N GLN A 49 7.24 3.27 3.24
CA GLN A 49 8.10 3.62 4.37
C GLN A 49 7.20 4.06 5.53
N MET A 50 7.30 3.35 6.65
CA MET A 50 6.61 3.75 7.88
C MET A 50 7.43 4.84 8.60
N PRO A 51 6.81 5.96 8.98
CA PRO A 51 7.46 6.98 9.82
C PRO A 51 7.94 6.42 11.15
N GLU A 52 9.03 6.95 11.72
CA GLU A 52 9.60 6.49 13.00
C GLU A 52 8.61 6.65 14.16
N ASP A 53 7.79 7.69 14.12
CA ASP A 53 6.71 7.96 15.08
C ASP A 53 5.43 7.16 14.78
N SER A 54 5.43 6.25 13.81
CA SER A 54 4.30 5.37 13.58
C SER A 54 4.08 4.43 14.77
N ILE A 55 2.80 4.17 15.08
CA ILE A 55 2.38 3.24 16.14
C ILE A 55 3.07 1.87 15.99
N TRP A 56 3.32 1.44 14.75
CA TRP A 56 4.02 0.17 14.47
C TRP A 56 5.49 0.24 14.90
N ASN A 57 6.24 1.27 14.48
CA ASN A 57 7.65 1.44 14.86
C ASN A 57 7.82 1.64 16.36
N GLN A 58 6.95 2.43 17.00
CA GLN A 58 6.98 2.62 18.46
C GLN A 58 6.80 1.31 19.24
N LYS A 59 5.90 0.41 18.80
CA LYS A 59 5.71 -0.90 19.43
C LYS A 59 6.93 -1.80 19.30
N GLN A 60 7.63 -1.74 18.17
CA GLN A 60 8.86 -2.53 17.98
C GLN A 60 9.97 -2.09 18.94
N VAL A 61 10.12 -0.78 19.17
CA VAL A 61 11.11 -0.24 20.13
C VAL A 61 10.81 -0.74 21.55
N VAL A 62 9.55 -0.71 21.97
CA VAL A 62 9.12 -1.19 23.31
C VAL A 62 9.32 -2.70 23.48
N THR A 63 9.08 -3.51 22.44
CA THR A 63 9.29 -4.97 22.49
C THR A 63 10.77 -5.36 22.43
N SER A 64 11.63 -4.53 21.83
CA SER A 64 13.07 -4.81 21.72
C SER A 64 13.88 -4.51 23.00
N ASP A 65 13.28 -3.86 24.00
CA ASP A 65 13.87 -3.64 25.31
C ASP A 65 13.47 -4.78 26.28
N PRO A 66 14.36 -5.74 26.63
CA PRO A 66 13.99 -6.93 27.42
C PRO A 66 13.68 -6.66 28.90
N GLN A 67 13.55 -5.39 29.32
CA GLN A 67 13.54 -5.00 30.73
C GLN A 67 12.28 -4.27 31.18
N GLN A 68 11.12 -4.56 30.57
CA GLN A 68 9.81 -4.12 31.06
C GLN A 68 8.73 -5.21 30.97
N GLU A 69 9.02 -6.45 31.38
CA GLU A 69 7.95 -7.44 31.67
C GLU A 69 7.58 -7.51 33.17
N HIS A 70 8.28 -6.77 34.04
CA HIS A 70 8.03 -6.76 35.48
C HIS A 70 7.59 -5.38 35.96
N SER A 71 6.37 -4.92 35.64
CA SER A 71 5.63 -3.92 36.45
C SER A 71 4.28 -3.54 35.81
N ALA A 72 3.37 -4.50 35.61
CA ALA A 72 2.00 -4.12 35.27
C ALA A 72 0.92 -5.13 35.67
N THR A 73 1.07 -5.84 36.80
CA THR A 73 -0.11 -6.45 37.45
C THR A 73 0.03 -6.46 38.97
N SER A 74 -0.03 -5.28 39.59
CA SER A 74 -0.41 -5.16 41.02
C SER A 74 -0.92 -3.75 41.30
N THR A 75 -2.19 -3.52 41.05
CA THR A 75 -3.02 -2.51 41.74
C THR A 75 -4.42 -3.11 41.77
N VAL A 76 -4.71 -3.93 42.79
CA VAL A 76 -5.55 -3.57 43.94
C VAL A 76 -6.97 -3.20 43.49
N ASN A 77 -7.85 -4.20 43.49
CA ASN A 77 -9.27 -4.00 43.72
C ASN A 77 -9.52 -4.28 45.19
N LYS A 78 -9.89 -3.24 45.94
CA LYS A 78 -10.48 -3.33 47.28
C LYS A 78 -12.00 -3.31 47.14
#